data_AF-A0A7J4USQ3-F1
#
_entry.id   AF-A0A7J4USQ3-F1
#
_cell.length_a   1.000
_cell.length_b   1.000
_cell.length_c   1.000
_cell.angle_alpha   90.00
_cell.angle_beta   90.00
_cell.angle_gamma   90.00
#
_symmetry.space_group_name_H-M   'P 1'
#
loop_
_entity.id
_entity.type
_entity.pdbx_description
1 polymer ?
#
loop_
_entity_poly.entity_id
_entity_poly.type
_entity_poly.pdbx_seq_one_letter_code
_entity_poly.pdbx_strand_id
1 'polypeptide(L)'
;MEGNRLIAVKKIIVVSRQGCENQVENIKQWASKEGIEFLAVQTGENIDENGGEWEGRTIGITIGGDGTFLEGVRIFSPKKIPFIGVGSGTLSFLACVEPEEIFDALEEIFQGKSNIDELQRVSVRVDSFEAEGLNEVVIGHVWPKKPTERKISSIDVFVGEEHIGKYDGTGIAVTTPTGSTGLSLSAGGPIHYPMLNETIQLTPLHTHNIGVRPLVFGAGTELKIIPDTEVYVLVDGGRVTNLLKTKKVITITGSKMPAYLIKTSQSRGFFDRLGTNLGWGIRRGGGEMDQINGYREKTFEEVALELARNAAVGAGDVLRELHRKEEIEIFEKAKEEKVTEADYLSENIITSLIRSEFPDHDIISEETVWEDNNSKYRWVIDPLDGTGNFIHKNPNYSVSIALLEENDPLIGVIYIPEIDQLYSAVRGENAMVNGNVIKTTNREEIRESMLITGHDPKGELLSSLYPVVKGVRRYGSAAINLAYLACGSADIVWEWDTNPWDVAAGILMVKCAGGRVTKKNGEEYILDFKID
;
A
#
# COMPACT_ATOMS: atom_id res chain seq x y z
N MET A 1 7.83 3.60 13.69
CA MET A 1 6.56 4.34 13.55
C MET A 1 5.79 3.56 12.51
N GLU A 2 4.94 2.65 12.98
CA GLU A 2 4.12 1.79 12.11
C GLU A 2 2.89 2.58 11.65
N GLY A 3 2.63 2.60 10.34
CA GLY A 3 1.32 2.89 9.74
C GLY A 3 0.58 4.15 10.18
N ASN A 4 1.16 5.35 10.02
CA ASN A 4 0.38 6.57 10.18
C ASN A 4 -0.49 6.82 8.92
N ARG A 5 -1.75 6.38 8.97
CA ARG A 5 -2.81 6.82 8.05
C ARG A 5 -3.00 8.34 8.17
N LEU A 6 -3.02 9.06 7.05
CA LEU A 6 -3.17 10.53 6.96
C LEU A 6 -4.63 10.98 7.23
N ILE A 7 -5.23 10.59 8.36
CA ILE A 7 -6.69 10.74 8.63
C ILE A 7 -7.14 12.19 8.91
N ALA A 8 -6.28 13.20 8.83
CA ALA A 8 -6.71 14.60 8.96
C ALA A 8 -5.70 15.57 8.35
N VAL A 9 -5.59 15.61 7.01
CA VAL A 9 -4.79 16.64 6.34
C VAL A 9 -5.43 18.01 6.58
N LYS A 10 -4.71 18.91 7.25
CA LYS A 10 -5.15 20.29 7.51
C LYS A 10 -4.54 21.29 6.52
N LYS A 11 -3.39 20.96 5.94
CA LYS A 11 -2.62 21.87 5.10
C LYS A 11 -1.97 21.15 3.92
N ILE A 12 -2.05 21.76 2.75
CA ILE A 12 -1.36 21.35 1.53
C ILE A 12 -0.32 22.40 1.16
N ILE A 13 0.90 21.95 0.90
CA ILE A 13 1.97 22.79 0.38
C ILE A 13 2.34 22.32 -1.02
N VAL A 14 2.19 23.20 -2.01
CA VAL A 14 2.56 22.92 -3.40
C VAL A 14 3.88 23.59 -3.74
N VAL A 15 4.84 22.80 -4.22
CA VAL A 15 6.08 23.27 -4.84
C VAL A 15 5.95 23.04 -6.33
N SER A 16 5.90 24.10 -7.13
CA SER A 16 5.70 23.99 -8.58
C SER A 16 6.80 24.67 -9.39
N ARG A 17 7.02 24.15 -10.60
CA ARG A 17 7.81 24.84 -11.62
C ARG A 17 6.99 26.00 -12.23
N GLN A 18 7.67 27.03 -12.71
CA GLN A 18 7.06 28.03 -13.60
C GLN A 18 6.36 27.37 -14.81
N GLY A 19 5.16 27.83 -15.15
CA GLY A 19 4.33 27.27 -16.21
C GLY A 19 3.31 26.22 -15.76
N CYS A 20 3.23 25.92 -14.45
CA CYS A 20 2.24 25.00 -13.86
C CYS A 20 1.14 25.74 -13.07
N GLU A 21 0.92 27.03 -13.35
CA GLU A 21 0.01 27.89 -12.58
C GLU A 21 -1.44 27.38 -12.60
N ASN A 22 -1.88 26.81 -13.72
CA ASN A 22 -3.23 26.26 -13.85
C ASN A 22 -3.44 25.05 -12.94
N GLN A 23 -2.49 24.12 -12.87
CA GLN A 23 -2.56 22.95 -11.99
C GLN A 23 -2.56 23.37 -10.52
N VAL A 24 -1.72 24.33 -10.16
CA VAL A 24 -1.67 24.90 -8.80
C VAL A 24 -3.02 25.52 -8.42
N GLU A 25 -3.63 26.30 -9.31
CA GLU A 25 -4.93 26.92 -9.05
C GLU A 25 -6.07 25.90 -8.94
N ASN A 26 -6.05 24.82 -9.74
CA ASN A 26 -7.05 23.75 -9.61
C ASN A 26 -6.96 23.03 -8.25
N ILE A 27 -5.74 22.73 -7.78
CA ILE A 27 -5.54 22.11 -6.45
C ILE A 27 -5.95 23.08 -5.35
N LYS A 28 -5.68 24.38 -5.49
CA LYS A 28 -6.13 25.40 -4.55
C LYS A 28 -7.65 25.49 -4.45
N GLN A 29 -8.35 25.45 -5.59
CA GLN A 29 -9.81 25.43 -5.63
C GLN A 29 -10.37 24.17 -4.96
N TRP A 30 -9.77 23.01 -5.24
CA TRP A 30 -10.13 21.75 -4.58
C TRP A 30 -9.91 21.82 -3.07
N ALA A 31 -8.73 22.28 -2.61
CA ALA A 31 -8.41 22.43 -1.20
C ALA A 31 -9.39 23.37 -0.48
N SER A 32 -9.80 24.46 -1.14
CA SER A 32 -10.80 25.39 -0.58
C SER A 32 -12.18 24.78 -0.43
N LYS A 33 -12.58 23.83 -1.29
CA LYS A 33 -13.88 23.13 -1.16
C LYS A 33 -13.88 22.19 0.04
N GLU A 34 -12.75 21.53 0.27
CA GLU A 34 -12.54 20.57 1.37
C GLU A 34 -12.14 21.26 2.70
N GLY A 35 -12.04 22.59 2.73
CA GLY A 35 -11.71 23.36 3.94
C GLY A 35 -10.26 23.24 4.41
N ILE A 36 -9.33 22.96 3.49
CA ILE A 36 -7.90 22.72 3.76
C ILE A 36 -7.10 24.00 3.53
N GLU A 37 -6.14 24.30 4.42
CA GLU A 37 -5.21 25.42 4.24
C GLU A 37 -4.26 25.15 3.06
N PHE A 38 -4.07 26.13 2.20
CA PHE A 38 -3.26 25.97 0.98
C PHE A 38 -2.11 27.00 0.92
N LEU A 39 -0.91 26.51 0.65
CA LEU A 39 0.26 27.33 0.35
C LEU A 39 0.92 26.84 -0.94
N ALA A 40 1.22 27.75 -1.86
CA ALA A 40 2.02 27.46 -3.05
C ALA A 40 3.31 28.27 -3.04
N VAL A 41 4.41 27.63 -3.45
CA VAL A 41 5.72 28.25 -3.63
C VAL A 41 6.31 27.81 -4.97
N GLN A 42 7.08 28.69 -5.60
CA GLN A 42 7.85 28.31 -6.79
C GLN A 42 9.17 27.63 -6.39
N THR A 43 9.68 26.76 -7.27
CA THR A 43 11.02 26.18 -7.10
C THR A 43 12.07 27.26 -6.85
N GLY A 44 12.80 27.15 -5.74
CA GLY A 44 13.83 28.10 -5.31
C GLY A 44 13.40 29.10 -4.23
N GLU A 45 12.10 29.19 -3.92
CA GLU A 45 11.59 30.03 -2.82
C GLU A 45 11.68 29.31 -1.47
N ASN A 46 11.87 30.07 -0.38
CA ASN A 46 11.95 29.54 0.97
C ASN A 46 10.58 29.55 1.65
N ILE A 47 10.14 28.38 2.13
CA ILE A 47 8.82 28.26 2.78
C ILE A 47 8.82 28.82 4.21
N ASP A 48 9.99 28.91 4.87
CA ASP A 48 10.09 29.46 6.23
C ASP A 48 9.88 30.99 6.27
N GLU A 49 10.11 31.69 5.15
CA GLU A 49 9.83 33.14 5.04
C GLU A 49 8.32 33.44 4.90
N ASN A 50 7.51 32.41 4.60
CA ASN A 50 6.07 32.51 4.39
C ASN A 50 5.22 32.10 5.62
N GLY A 51 5.84 32.00 6.81
CA GLY A 51 5.14 32.08 8.11
C GLY A 51 4.25 30.90 8.53
N GLY A 52 4.68 29.64 8.36
CA GLY A 52 3.90 28.47 8.83
C GLY A 52 4.40 27.83 10.12
N GLU A 53 3.54 27.62 11.11
CA GLU A 53 3.71 26.55 12.09
C GLU A 53 3.45 25.19 11.40
N TRP A 54 4.35 24.24 11.56
CA TRP A 54 4.34 22.96 10.81
C TRP A 54 3.78 21.85 11.71
N GLU A 55 2.46 21.80 11.87
CA GLU A 55 1.80 20.70 12.58
C GLU A 55 1.82 19.41 11.74
N GLY A 56 1.83 18.25 12.42
CA GLY A 56 1.88 16.89 11.84
C GLY A 56 0.66 16.45 11.02
N ARG A 57 0.06 17.37 10.28
CA ARG A 57 -1.13 17.23 9.43
C ARG A 57 -0.97 17.98 8.10
N THR A 58 0.26 18.07 7.62
CA THR A 58 0.63 18.78 6.39
C THR A 58 1.11 17.77 5.35
N ILE A 59 0.65 17.88 4.10
CA ILE A 59 1.18 17.12 2.97
C ILE A 59 1.82 18.06 1.94
N GLY A 60 2.88 17.57 1.30
CA GLY A 60 3.53 18.23 0.18
C GLY A 60 3.03 17.72 -1.17
N ILE A 61 3.00 18.58 -2.17
CA ILE A 61 2.78 18.22 -3.57
C ILE A 61 3.87 18.88 -4.40
N THR A 62 4.58 18.13 -5.22
CA THR A 62 5.50 18.71 -6.22
C THR A 62 4.88 18.61 -7.59
N ILE A 63 4.85 19.70 -8.36
CA ILE A 63 4.31 19.71 -9.73
C ILE A 63 5.40 20.15 -10.69
N GLY A 64 5.92 19.20 -11.48
CA GLY A 64 7.03 19.45 -12.36
C GLY A 64 7.73 18.18 -12.85
N GLY A 65 8.96 18.35 -13.33
CA GLY A 65 9.85 17.21 -13.60
C GLY A 65 10.64 16.80 -12.36
N ASP A 66 11.59 15.89 -12.54
CA ASP A 66 12.46 15.37 -11.47
C ASP A 66 13.19 16.47 -10.68
N GLY A 67 13.60 17.57 -11.33
CA GLY A 67 14.22 18.70 -10.63
C GLY A 67 13.29 19.37 -9.60
N THR A 68 11.99 19.46 -9.91
CA THR A 68 10.99 19.99 -8.97
C THR A 68 10.71 19.01 -7.85
N PHE A 69 10.71 17.71 -8.15
CA PHE A 69 10.60 16.66 -7.14
C PHE A 69 11.75 16.73 -6.12
N LEU A 70 12.99 16.86 -6.60
CA LEU A 70 14.19 16.99 -5.76
C LEU A 70 14.16 18.24 -4.88
N GLU A 71 13.67 19.37 -5.42
CA GLU A 71 13.46 20.59 -4.63
C GLU A 71 12.39 20.40 -3.56
N GLY A 72 11.31 19.65 -3.85
CA GLY A 72 10.33 19.24 -2.84
C GLY A 72 10.95 18.40 -1.74
N VAL A 73 11.78 17.41 -2.06
CA VAL A 73 12.48 16.58 -1.06
C VAL A 73 13.30 17.45 -0.10
N ARG A 74 14.04 18.42 -0.65
CA ARG A 74 14.84 19.38 0.13
C ARG A 74 13.99 20.16 1.13
N ILE A 75 12.81 20.56 0.71
CA ILE A 75 11.88 21.36 1.50
C ILE A 75 11.18 20.51 2.57
N PHE A 76 10.67 19.35 2.17
CA PHE A 76 9.74 18.55 2.97
C PHE A 76 10.44 17.61 3.94
N SER A 77 11.58 17.01 3.56
CA SER A 77 12.26 15.99 4.39
C SER A 77 12.74 16.53 5.73
N PRO A 78 13.38 17.72 5.83
CA PRO A 78 13.80 18.27 7.14
C PRO A 78 12.62 18.53 8.09
N LYS A 79 11.43 18.74 7.54
CA LYS A 79 10.18 18.98 8.27
C LYS A 79 9.36 17.70 8.47
N LYS A 80 9.84 16.54 7.98
CA LYS A 80 9.14 15.25 7.98
C LYS A 80 7.74 15.32 7.35
N ILE A 81 7.58 16.18 6.35
CA ILE A 81 6.34 16.33 5.60
C ILE A 81 6.32 15.23 4.53
N PRO A 82 5.33 14.32 4.53
CA PRO A 82 5.14 13.39 3.43
C PRO A 82 4.63 14.13 2.20
N PHE A 83 5.09 13.74 1.01
CA PHE A 83 4.74 14.45 -0.22
C PHE A 83 4.49 13.50 -1.39
N ILE A 84 3.71 13.97 -2.36
CA ILE A 84 3.44 13.27 -3.63
C ILE A 84 4.02 14.05 -4.81
N GLY A 85 4.52 13.32 -5.81
CA GLY A 85 5.13 13.90 -7.00
C GLY A 85 4.26 13.79 -8.23
N VAL A 86 3.84 14.93 -8.78
CA VAL A 86 3.08 15.06 -10.03
C VAL A 86 4.01 15.44 -11.17
N GLY A 87 4.07 14.56 -12.17
CA GLY A 87 4.91 14.75 -13.35
C GLY A 87 4.35 15.84 -14.27
N SER A 88 5.21 16.70 -14.82
CA SER A 88 4.83 17.57 -15.93
C SER A 88 5.81 17.36 -17.09
N GLY A 89 5.36 16.70 -18.16
CA GLY A 89 6.16 16.43 -19.37
C GLY A 89 6.66 14.98 -19.48
N THR A 90 7.40 14.69 -20.55
CA THR A 90 7.63 13.31 -21.03
C THR A 90 8.80 12.54 -20.41
N LEU A 91 9.49 13.10 -19.41
CA LEU A 91 10.77 12.55 -18.90
C LEU A 91 10.89 12.50 -17.36
N SER A 92 9.77 12.51 -16.62
CA SER A 92 9.78 12.50 -15.15
C SER A 92 9.88 11.06 -14.61
N PHE A 93 11.03 10.66 -14.06
CA PHE A 93 11.23 9.32 -13.48
C PHE A 93 10.91 9.24 -11.97
N LEU A 94 11.01 10.35 -11.24
CA LEU A 94 10.78 10.42 -9.80
C LEU A 94 9.34 10.78 -9.45
N ALA A 95 8.72 11.66 -10.25
CA ALA A 95 7.30 11.94 -10.09
C ALA A 95 6.48 10.73 -10.52
N CYS A 96 5.56 10.30 -9.65
CA CYS A 96 4.90 9.02 -9.77
C CYS A 96 3.45 9.11 -10.28
N VAL A 97 2.85 10.30 -10.27
CA VAL A 97 1.43 10.54 -10.62
C VAL A 97 1.35 11.51 -11.79
N GLU A 98 0.43 11.29 -12.72
CA GLU A 98 0.19 12.23 -13.81
C GLU A 98 -0.71 13.40 -13.39
N PRO A 99 -0.64 14.56 -14.07
CA PRO A 99 -1.47 15.72 -13.76
C PRO A 99 -2.97 15.44 -13.75
N GLU A 100 -3.44 14.51 -14.57
CA GLU A 100 -4.84 14.15 -14.69
C GLU A 100 -5.35 13.32 -13.50
N GLU A 101 -4.45 12.58 -12.85
CA GLU A 101 -4.76 11.59 -11.79
C GLU A 101 -4.59 12.17 -10.37
N ILE A 102 -4.18 13.44 -10.25
CA ILE A 102 -3.86 14.05 -8.95
C ILE A 102 -5.07 14.14 -8.02
N PHE A 103 -6.27 14.37 -8.54
CA PHE A 103 -7.46 14.49 -7.69
C PHE A 103 -7.89 13.15 -7.12
N ASP A 104 -7.80 12.08 -7.91
CA ASP A 104 -8.06 10.70 -7.46
C ASP A 104 -7.01 10.29 -6.41
N ALA A 105 -5.73 10.65 -6.65
CA ALA A 105 -4.67 10.44 -5.68
C ALA A 105 -4.90 11.21 -4.37
N LEU A 106 -5.35 12.46 -4.44
CA LEU A 106 -5.71 13.24 -3.25
C LEU A 106 -6.88 12.60 -2.52
N GLU A 107 -7.93 12.17 -3.22
CA GLU A 107 -9.07 11.50 -2.59
C GLU A 107 -8.63 10.24 -1.83
N GLU A 108 -7.78 9.39 -2.42
CA GLU A 108 -7.21 8.22 -1.74
C GLU A 108 -6.41 8.59 -0.48
N ILE A 109 -5.62 9.67 -0.54
CA ILE A 109 -4.86 10.16 0.61
C ILE A 109 -5.79 10.52 1.76
N PHE A 110 -6.87 11.25 1.46
CA PHE A 110 -7.85 11.71 2.45
C PHE A 110 -8.71 10.57 3.01
N GLN A 111 -9.00 9.56 2.20
CA GLN A 111 -9.69 8.33 2.63
C GLN A 111 -8.76 7.37 3.41
N GLY A 112 -7.47 7.69 3.57
CA GLY A 112 -6.52 6.83 4.25
C GLY A 112 -6.11 5.58 3.45
N LYS A 113 -6.34 5.59 2.13
CA LYS A 113 -6.00 4.53 1.16
C LYS A 113 -4.58 4.69 0.58
N SER A 114 -3.76 5.56 1.16
CA SER A 114 -2.37 5.78 0.73
C SER A 114 -1.34 5.14 1.67
N ASN A 115 -0.17 4.85 1.12
CA ASN A 115 1.00 4.38 1.87
C ASN A 115 2.11 5.44 1.84
N ILE A 116 3.03 5.39 2.80
CA ILE A 116 4.21 6.25 2.81
C ILE A 116 5.45 5.36 2.66
N ASP A 117 6.15 5.53 1.55
CA ASP A 117 7.43 4.90 1.28
C ASP A 117 8.57 5.80 1.79
N GLU A 118 9.57 5.20 2.43
CA GLU A 118 10.79 5.91 2.84
C GLU A 118 11.86 5.78 1.75
N LEU A 119 12.25 6.92 1.17
CA LEU A 119 13.35 6.97 0.20
C LEU A 119 14.66 7.33 0.89
N GLN A 120 15.66 6.48 0.68
CA GLN A 120 17.02 6.75 1.18
C GLN A 120 17.58 8.04 0.58
N ARG A 121 18.21 8.84 1.43
CA ARG A 121 18.96 10.05 1.08
C ARG A 121 20.46 9.83 1.32
N VAL A 122 21.29 10.63 0.70
CA VAL A 122 22.75 10.67 0.89
C VAL A 122 23.14 11.96 1.63
N SER A 123 24.15 11.89 2.48
CA SER A 123 24.71 13.02 3.23
C SER A 123 26.17 13.22 2.85
N VAL A 124 26.59 14.48 2.72
CA VAL A 124 27.97 14.89 2.50
C VAL A 124 28.39 15.93 3.52
N ARG A 125 29.59 15.77 4.07
CA ARG A 125 30.23 16.72 4.98
C ARG A 125 31.64 17.08 4.51
N VAL A 126 31.94 18.37 4.49
CA VAL A 126 33.27 18.93 4.21
C VAL A 126 33.51 20.14 5.10
N ASP A 127 34.48 20.07 6.01
CA ASP A 127 34.71 21.12 7.02
C ASP A 127 33.41 21.52 7.76
N SER A 128 32.96 22.78 7.60
CA SER A 128 31.70 23.31 8.15
C SER A 128 30.51 23.21 7.20
N PHE A 129 30.70 22.68 5.99
CA PHE A 129 29.63 22.48 5.02
C PHE A 129 29.03 21.08 5.20
N GLU A 130 27.71 21.03 5.32
CA GLU A 130 26.94 19.80 5.38
C GLU A 130 25.71 19.93 4.48
N ALA A 131 25.47 18.91 3.66
CA ALA A 131 24.33 18.87 2.77
C ALA A 131 23.83 17.43 2.60
N GLU A 132 22.59 17.31 2.17
CA GLU A 132 21.95 16.04 1.91
C GLU A 132 21.18 16.11 0.60
N GLY A 133 21.10 14.99 -0.11
CA GLY A 133 20.39 14.85 -1.38
C GLY A 133 19.63 13.53 -1.45
N LEU A 134 18.65 13.44 -2.34
CA LEU A 134 17.93 12.20 -2.63
C LEU A 134 18.74 11.28 -3.54
N ASN A 135 19.33 11.81 -4.59
CA ASN A 135 19.89 11.02 -5.67
C ASN A 135 21.39 10.82 -5.49
N GLU A 136 22.15 11.92 -5.45
CA GLU A 136 23.61 11.82 -5.49
C GLU A 136 24.38 12.99 -4.90
N VAL A 137 25.64 12.69 -4.59
CA VAL A 137 26.71 13.66 -4.37
C VAL A 137 27.76 13.45 -5.46
N VAL A 138 28.05 14.49 -6.23
CA VAL A 138 29.06 14.48 -7.31
C VAL A 138 30.26 15.32 -6.91
N ILE A 139 31.44 14.70 -6.86
CA ILE A 139 32.72 15.40 -6.80
C ILE A 139 33.23 15.55 -8.22
N GLY A 140 33.13 16.76 -8.78
CA GLY A 140 33.51 17.03 -10.15
C GLY A 140 34.80 17.84 -10.27
N HIS A 141 35.53 17.59 -11.37
CA HIS A 141 36.72 18.37 -11.71
C HIS A 141 36.39 19.81 -12.10
N VAL A 142 37.35 20.70 -11.85
CA VAL A 142 37.29 22.10 -12.28
C VAL A 142 38.12 22.23 -13.54
N TRP A 143 37.55 22.83 -14.58
CA TRP A 143 38.27 23.04 -15.83
C TRP A 143 39.44 24.00 -15.63
N PRO A 144 40.66 23.64 -16.08
CA PRO A 144 41.82 24.49 -15.93
C PRO A 144 41.68 25.80 -16.70
N LYS A 145 42.26 26.87 -16.15
CA LYS A 145 42.23 28.21 -16.79
C LYS A 145 43.31 28.33 -17.86
N LYS A 146 44.39 27.55 -17.76
CA LYS A 146 45.49 27.56 -18.72
C LYS A 146 45.54 26.26 -19.52
N PRO A 147 45.88 26.30 -20.83
CA PRO A 147 46.00 25.10 -21.66
C PRO A 147 47.02 24.06 -21.14
N THR A 148 47.99 24.49 -20.34
CA THR A 148 49.10 23.66 -19.81
C THR A 148 48.76 22.93 -18.51
N GLU A 149 47.64 23.26 -17.86
CA GLU A 149 47.23 22.66 -16.60
C GLU A 149 46.50 21.32 -16.83
N ARG A 150 46.54 20.44 -15.82
CA ARG A 150 45.93 19.10 -15.91
C ARG A 150 44.41 19.23 -16.08
N LYS A 151 43.85 18.52 -17.07
CA LYS A 151 42.42 18.57 -17.44
C LYS A 151 41.56 17.53 -16.73
N ILE A 152 42.15 16.72 -15.85
CA ILE A 152 41.48 15.66 -15.10
C ILE A 152 41.83 15.81 -13.62
N SER A 153 40.88 15.46 -12.75
CA SER A 153 41.09 15.40 -11.31
C SER A 153 41.64 14.05 -10.90
N SER A 154 42.48 14.06 -9.87
CA SER A 154 42.98 12.86 -9.21
C SER A 154 42.39 12.82 -7.81
N ILE A 155 41.69 11.74 -7.48
CA ILE A 155 40.87 11.65 -6.28
C ILE A 155 41.18 10.33 -5.57
N ASP A 156 41.68 10.41 -4.34
CA ASP A 156 41.89 9.25 -3.48
C ASP A 156 40.61 8.94 -2.70
N VAL A 157 40.25 7.66 -2.63
CA VAL A 157 39.02 7.19 -1.95
C VAL A 157 39.39 6.18 -0.87
N PHE A 158 38.78 6.35 0.29
CA PHE A 158 38.91 5.47 1.44
C PHE A 158 37.53 5.03 1.94
N VAL A 159 37.47 3.82 2.50
CA VAL A 159 36.33 3.30 3.26
C VAL A 159 36.80 3.09 4.69
N GLY A 160 36.28 3.88 5.64
CA GLY A 160 36.82 3.89 6.99
C GLY A 160 38.29 4.36 7.03
N GLU A 161 39.23 3.44 7.25
CA GLU A 161 40.69 3.67 7.20
C GLU A 161 41.38 2.99 6.00
N GLU A 162 40.65 2.18 5.22
CA GLU A 162 41.21 1.42 4.11
C GLU A 162 41.25 2.27 2.83
N HIS A 163 42.42 2.34 2.19
CA HIS A 163 42.59 2.99 0.90
C HIS A 163 42.10 2.08 -0.23
N ILE A 164 40.99 2.46 -0.87
CA ILE A 164 40.38 1.68 -1.95
C ILE A 164 41.10 1.91 -3.27
N GLY A 165 41.55 3.14 -3.50
CA GLY A 165 42.34 3.47 -4.67
C GLY A 165 42.27 4.93 -5.07
N LYS A 166 42.96 5.22 -6.17
CA LYS A 166 43.05 6.54 -6.76
C LYS A 166 42.37 6.58 -8.13
N TYR A 167 41.49 7.56 -8.30
CA TYR A 167 40.65 7.71 -9.47
C TYR A 167 41.08 8.96 -10.23
N ASP A 168 41.50 8.77 -11.48
CA ASP A 168 41.89 9.84 -12.38
C ASP A 168 40.86 10.01 -13.51
N GLY A 169 40.08 11.08 -13.45
CA GLY A 169 38.99 11.31 -14.40
C GLY A 169 38.30 12.66 -14.22
N THR A 170 37.05 12.74 -14.66
CA THR A 170 36.24 13.97 -14.55
C THR A 170 35.56 14.12 -13.19
N GLY A 171 35.52 13.06 -12.38
CA GLY A 171 34.94 13.10 -11.04
C GLY A 171 34.53 11.73 -10.52
N ILE A 172 33.79 11.74 -9.42
CA ILE A 172 33.15 10.59 -8.79
C ILE A 172 31.72 10.99 -8.42
N ALA A 173 30.74 10.14 -8.67
CA ALA A 173 29.39 10.25 -8.14
C ALA A 173 29.18 9.20 -7.03
N VAL A 174 28.60 9.61 -5.91
CA VAL A 174 28.10 8.69 -4.88
C VAL A 174 26.59 8.79 -4.87
N THR A 175 25.90 7.71 -5.24
CA THR A 175 24.45 7.70 -5.51
C THR A 175 23.70 6.80 -4.54
N THR A 176 22.48 7.17 -4.20
CA THR A 176 21.49 6.31 -3.53
C THR A 176 20.87 5.32 -4.52
N PRO A 177 20.00 4.40 -4.07
CA PRO A 177 19.25 3.53 -4.98
C PRO A 177 18.38 4.32 -5.95
N THR A 178 17.71 5.37 -5.48
CA THR A 178 16.89 6.26 -6.31
C THR A 178 17.74 6.99 -7.36
N GLY A 179 18.91 7.50 -6.98
CA GLY A 179 19.84 8.18 -7.90
C GLY A 179 20.57 7.25 -8.88
N SER A 180 20.45 5.93 -8.71
CA SER A 180 21.14 4.95 -9.58
C SER A 180 20.71 5.06 -11.04
N THR A 181 19.50 5.55 -11.31
CA THR A 181 18.93 5.71 -12.67
C THR A 181 19.33 7.01 -13.37
N GLY A 182 20.04 7.90 -12.70
CA GLY A 182 20.48 9.20 -13.22
C GLY A 182 21.90 9.18 -13.80
N LEU A 183 22.76 10.05 -13.27
CA LEU A 183 24.16 10.19 -13.70
C LEU A 183 24.94 8.88 -13.56
N SER A 184 24.67 8.13 -12.49
CA SER A 184 25.30 6.84 -12.20
C SER A 184 25.10 5.85 -13.35
N LEU A 185 23.86 5.69 -13.83
CA LEU A 185 23.51 4.83 -14.97
C LEU A 185 24.26 5.24 -16.24
N SER A 186 24.29 6.54 -16.53
CA SER A 186 25.00 7.08 -17.70
C SER A 186 26.51 6.84 -17.65
N ALA A 187 27.09 6.72 -16.45
CA ALA A 187 28.49 6.40 -16.22
C ALA A 187 28.77 4.88 -16.08
N GLY A 188 27.78 4.02 -16.33
CA GLY A 188 27.92 2.57 -16.31
C GLY A 188 27.71 1.93 -14.93
N GLY A 189 27.12 2.65 -13.99
CA GLY A 189 26.63 2.15 -12.71
C GLY A 189 25.43 1.22 -12.86
N PRO A 190 25.28 0.16 -12.03
CA PRO A 190 24.07 -0.65 -12.03
C PRO A 190 22.86 0.14 -11.49
N ILE A 191 21.66 -0.25 -11.92
CA ILE A 191 20.40 0.22 -11.36
C ILE A 191 20.11 -0.54 -10.08
N HIS A 192 19.68 0.20 -9.06
CA HIS A 192 19.26 -0.33 -7.78
C HIS A 192 17.73 -0.16 -7.66
N TYR A 193 17.05 -1.20 -7.16
CA TYR A 193 15.65 -1.07 -6.77
C TYR A 193 15.57 -0.22 -5.48
N PRO A 194 14.76 0.85 -5.42
CA PRO A 194 14.83 1.79 -4.30
C PRO A 194 14.08 1.36 -3.04
N MET A 195 13.17 0.39 -3.13
CA MET A 195 12.43 -0.09 -1.96
C MET A 195 13.20 -1.22 -1.27
N LEU A 196 13.20 -1.22 0.06
CA LEU A 196 13.84 -2.24 0.90
C LEU A 196 15.33 -2.47 0.57
N ASN A 197 16.01 -1.42 0.10
CA ASN A 197 17.40 -1.48 -0.34
C ASN A 197 18.17 -0.30 0.24
N GLU A 198 19.03 -0.57 1.22
CA GLU A 198 19.86 0.44 1.87
C GLU A 198 21.31 0.37 1.38
N THR A 199 21.59 0.99 0.24
CA THR A 199 22.92 0.97 -0.37
C THR A 199 23.36 2.35 -0.85
N ILE A 200 24.68 2.57 -0.93
CA ILE A 200 25.27 3.68 -1.68
C ILE A 200 26.21 3.11 -2.73
N GLN A 201 26.26 3.76 -3.88
CA GLN A 201 27.11 3.35 -4.99
C GLN A 201 28.12 4.45 -5.31
N LEU A 202 29.40 4.09 -5.38
CA LEU A 202 30.46 4.95 -5.91
C LEU A 202 30.68 4.65 -7.39
N THR A 203 30.44 5.64 -8.24
CA THR A 203 30.58 5.57 -9.69
C THR A 203 31.63 6.56 -10.19
N PRO A 204 32.78 6.09 -10.68
CA PRO A 204 33.80 6.95 -11.28
C PRO A 204 33.34 7.55 -12.61
N LEU A 205 33.59 8.84 -12.84
CA LEU A 205 33.12 9.57 -14.02
C LEU A 205 34.25 9.79 -15.04
N HIS A 206 34.08 9.24 -16.24
CA HIS A 206 35.02 9.34 -17.37
C HIS A 206 36.49 9.09 -16.95
N THR A 207 36.73 7.96 -16.27
CA THR A 207 38.07 7.54 -15.87
C THR A 207 38.83 6.94 -17.05
N HIS A 208 40.14 7.15 -17.11
CA HIS A 208 41.02 6.51 -18.10
C HIS A 208 41.57 5.16 -17.62
N ASN A 209 41.33 4.79 -16.35
CA ASN A 209 41.72 3.52 -15.76
C ASN A 209 40.69 2.43 -16.11
N ILE A 210 41.03 1.54 -17.04
CA ILE A 210 40.11 0.54 -17.62
C ILE A 210 39.58 -0.47 -16.59
N GLY A 211 40.36 -0.79 -15.55
CA GLY A 211 39.98 -1.76 -14.51
C GLY A 211 39.02 -1.20 -13.45
N VAL A 212 38.75 0.10 -13.47
CA VAL A 212 37.95 0.77 -12.46
C VAL A 212 36.46 0.55 -12.76
N ARG A 213 35.73 0.01 -11.78
CA ARG A 213 34.29 -0.26 -11.86
C ARG A 213 33.54 0.45 -10.73
N PRO A 214 32.22 0.69 -10.89
CA PRO A 214 31.38 1.12 -9.80
C PRO A 214 31.43 0.13 -8.63
N LEU A 215 31.38 0.64 -7.40
CA LEU A 215 31.39 -0.15 -6.17
C LEU A 215 30.13 0.16 -5.37
N VAL A 216 29.52 -0.88 -4.80
CA VAL A 216 28.30 -0.76 -3.99
C VAL A 216 28.63 -1.10 -2.55
N PHE A 217 28.14 -0.27 -1.63
CA PHE A 217 28.33 -0.39 -0.20
C PHE A 217 26.98 -0.33 0.52
N GLY A 218 26.91 -0.81 1.76
CA GLY A 218 25.75 -0.57 2.62
C GLY A 218 25.61 0.92 2.95
N ALA A 219 24.38 1.42 3.13
CA ALA A 219 24.13 2.85 3.30
C ALA A 219 24.89 3.49 4.48
N GLY A 220 25.14 2.75 5.56
CA GLY A 220 25.91 3.24 6.72
C GLY A 220 27.43 3.32 6.50
N THR A 221 27.93 2.97 5.32
CA THR A 221 29.37 2.99 5.01
C THR A 221 29.86 4.41 4.80
N GLU A 222 30.90 4.81 5.55
CA GLU A 222 31.51 6.13 5.40
C GLU A 222 32.61 6.11 4.32
N LEU A 223 32.36 6.83 3.22
CA LEU A 223 33.31 7.07 2.15
C LEU A 223 34.05 8.38 2.40
N LYS A 224 35.39 8.33 2.45
CA LYS A 224 36.24 9.52 2.54
C LYS A 224 36.94 9.75 1.20
N ILE A 225 36.70 10.92 0.63
CA ILE A 225 37.14 11.30 -0.71
C ILE A 225 38.08 12.49 -0.57
N ILE A 226 39.32 12.34 -1.04
CA ILE A 226 40.40 13.32 -0.88
C ILE A 226 40.91 13.71 -2.28
N PRO A 227 40.56 14.90 -2.78
CA PRO A 227 40.98 15.34 -4.09
C PRO A 227 42.39 15.96 -4.04
N ASP A 228 43.25 15.60 -4.99
CA ASP A 228 44.57 16.23 -5.18
C ASP A 228 44.50 17.56 -5.95
N THR A 229 43.39 17.77 -6.66
CA THR A 229 43.10 18.95 -7.47
C THR A 229 41.90 19.70 -6.91
N GLU A 230 41.68 20.93 -7.39
CA GLU A 230 40.48 21.68 -7.03
C GLU A 230 39.25 20.98 -7.63
N VAL A 231 38.22 20.81 -6.80
CA VAL A 231 36.97 20.14 -7.17
C VAL A 231 35.77 20.97 -6.71
N TYR A 232 34.63 20.74 -7.35
CA TYR A 232 33.35 21.17 -6.80
C TYR A 232 32.62 19.95 -6.24
N VAL A 233 31.75 20.18 -5.26
CA VAL A 233 30.77 19.18 -4.81
C VAL A 233 29.39 19.66 -5.23
N LEU A 234 28.66 18.78 -5.91
CA LEU A 234 27.26 18.97 -6.30
C LEU A 234 26.40 17.98 -5.54
N VAL A 235 25.26 18.44 -5.02
CA VAL A 235 24.22 17.57 -4.46
C VAL A 235 22.96 17.70 -5.31
N ASP A 236 22.43 16.57 -5.79
CA ASP A 236 21.25 16.46 -6.66
C ASP A 236 21.27 17.41 -7.88
N GLY A 237 22.45 17.64 -8.47
CA GLY A 237 22.64 18.52 -9.63
C GLY A 237 22.44 20.02 -9.40
N GLY A 238 22.00 20.46 -8.21
CA GLY A 238 21.60 21.85 -7.93
C GLY A 238 22.47 22.63 -6.94
N ARG A 239 23.02 21.98 -5.90
CA ARG A 239 23.81 22.68 -4.85
C ARG A 239 25.31 22.57 -5.10
N VAL A 240 25.93 23.65 -5.55
CA VAL A 240 27.40 23.77 -5.66
C VAL A 240 27.97 24.19 -4.31
N THR A 241 28.90 23.41 -3.74
CA THR A 241 29.83 23.98 -2.76
C THR A 241 30.72 24.99 -3.48
N ASN A 242 31.18 26.03 -2.79
CA ASN A 242 32.35 26.77 -3.25
C ASN A 242 33.48 25.79 -3.65
N LEU A 243 34.31 26.19 -4.61
CA LEU A 243 35.47 25.42 -5.04
C LEU A 243 36.27 24.92 -3.83
N LEU A 244 36.38 23.60 -3.69
CA LEU A 244 37.13 22.98 -2.62
C LEU A 244 38.60 22.91 -3.00
N LYS A 245 39.42 23.55 -2.18
CA LYS A 245 40.88 23.44 -2.28
C LYS A 245 41.33 21.99 -2.09
N THR A 246 42.49 21.70 -2.68
CA THR A 246 43.13 20.38 -2.64
C THR A 246 43.30 19.85 -1.20
N LYS A 247 43.30 18.53 -1.06
CA LYS A 247 43.56 17.78 0.19
C LYS A 247 42.51 17.92 1.31
N LYS A 248 41.34 18.50 1.03
CA LYS A 248 40.21 18.46 1.97
C LYS A 248 39.57 17.06 2.00
N VAL A 249 39.11 16.64 3.18
CA VAL A 249 38.43 15.35 3.33
C VAL A 249 36.93 15.56 3.12
N ILE A 250 36.39 14.94 2.08
CA ILE A 250 34.96 14.93 1.77
C ILE A 250 34.39 13.62 2.28
N THR A 251 33.49 13.68 3.25
CA THR A 251 32.90 12.48 3.86
C THR A 251 31.48 12.28 3.34
N ILE A 252 31.16 11.10 2.81
CA ILE A 252 29.85 10.77 2.25
C ILE A 252 29.33 9.46 2.86
N THR A 253 28.06 9.45 3.26
CA THR A 253 27.36 8.28 3.82
C THR A 253 25.87 8.40 3.52
N GLY A 254 25.09 7.32 3.71
CA GLY A 254 23.64 7.41 3.77
C GLY A 254 23.18 8.37 4.87
N SER A 255 22.17 9.19 4.57
CA SER A 255 21.55 10.10 5.54
C SER A 255 20.68 9.30 6.53
N LYS A 256 20.59 9.79 7.76
CA LYS A 256 19.67 9.27 8.78
C LYS A 256 18.24 9.78 8.64
N MET A 257 17.99 10.70 7.70
CA MET A 257 16.69 11.31 7.45
C MET A 257 16.21 10.92 6.05
N PRO A 258 15.25 9.98 5.91
CA PRO A 258 14.70 9.63 4.62
C PRO A 258 13.79 10.73 4.06
N ALA A 259 13.44 10.63 2.78
CA ALA A 259 12.30 11.35 2.22
C ALA A 259 11.04 10.50 2.37
N TYR A 260 9.90 11.13 2.67
CA TYR A 260 8.63 10.43 2.85
C TYR A 260 7.76 10.62 1.61
N LEU A 261 7.71 9.60 0.74
CA LEU A 261 6.95 9.64 -0.50
C LEU A 261 5.57 9.02 -0.28
N ILE A 262 4.52 9.79 -0.54
CA ILE A 262 3.15 9.28 -0.54
C ILE A 262 2.92 8.48 -1.82
N LYS A 263 2.35 7.29 -1.65
CA LYS A 263 1.99 6.36 -2.72
C LYS A 263 0.51 6.03 -2.67
N THR A 264 -0.12 6.14 -3.83
CA THR A 264 -1.53 5.85 -4.09
C THR A 264 -1.63 4.78 -5.17
N SER A 265 -2.83 4.30 -5.47
CA SER A 265 -3.06 3.40 -6.60
C SER A 265 -2.71 4.07 -7.95
N GLN A 266 -2.82 5.40 -8.01
CA GLN A 266 -2.41 6.24 -9.15
C GLN A 266 -0.88 6.34 -9.31
N SER A 267 -0.11 5.94 -8.31
CA SER A 267 1.36 6.05 -8.36
C SER A 267 1.95 4.95 -9.22
N ARG A 268 2.55 5.30 -10.37
CA ARG A 268 3.25 4.36 -11.23
C ARG A 268 4.33 3.58 -10.47
N GLY A 269 4.54 2.32 -10.84
CA GLY A 269 5.57 1.48 -10.25
C GLY A 269 6.98 1.80 -10.76
N PHE A 270 8.00 1.43 -9.99
CA PHE A 270 9.41 1.60 -10.41
C PHE A 270 9.72 0.87 -11.73
N PHE A 271 9.27 -0.37 -11.89
CA PHE A 271 9.53 -1.17 -13.09
C PHE A 271 8.76 -0.68 -14.30
N ASP A 272 7.54 -0.19 -14.11
CA ASP A 272 6.76 0.46 -15.15
C ASP A 272 7.53 1.69 -15.70
N ARG A 273 7.97 2.58 -14.80
CA ARG A 273 8.80 3.75 -15.18
C ARG A 273 10.12 3.35 -15.84
N LEU A 274 10.74 2.26 -15.42
CA LEU A 274 11.96 1.75 -16.04
C LEU A 274 11.71 1.27 -17.49
N GLY A 275 10.56 0.63 -17.75
CA GLY A 275 10.14 0.26 -19.10
C GLY A 275 9.79 1.49 -19.97
N THR A 276 8.90 2.36 -19.46
CA THR A 276 8.32 3.47 -20.22
C THR A 276 9.29 4.64 -20.42
N ASN A 277 9.99 5.07 -19.36
CA ASN A 277 10.86 6.26 -19.42
C ASN A 277 12.27 5.95 -19.89
N LEU A 278 12.83 4.80 -19.49
CA LEU A 278 14.20 4.40 -19.87
C LEU A 278 14.22 3.46 -21.08
N GLY A 279 13.06 3.11 -21.63
CA GLY A 279 12.94 2.28 -22.84
C GLY A 279 13.44 0.85 -22.65
N TRP A 280 13.43 0.35 -21.41
CA TRP A 280 14.01 -0.94 -21.09
C TRP A 280 13.12 -2.08 -21.63
N GLY A 281 13.63 -2.84 -22.59
CA GLY A 281 12.98 -4.06 -23.08
C GLY A 281 11.76 -3.86 -23.99
N ILE A 282 11.35 -2.63 -24.32
CA ILE A 282 10.23 -2.39 -25.25
C ILE A 282 10.75 -2.46 -26.70
N ARG A 283 10.47 -3.56 -27.40
CA ARG A 283 10.61 -3.62 -28.87
C ARG A 283 9.58 -2.67 -29.48
N ARG A 284 10.02 -1.49 -29.94
CA ARG A 284 9.22 -0.63 -30.83
C ARG A 284 9.13 -1.27 -32.23
N GLY A 285 8.23 -2.23 -32.39
CA GLY A 285 7.89 -2.83 -33.68
C GLY A 285 6.42 -3.18 -33.66
N GLY A 286 5.64 -2.60 -34.58
CA GLY A 286 4.17 -2.67 -34.63
C GLY A 286 3.62 -4.09 -34.82
N GLY A 287 3.48 -4.79 -33.71
CA GLY A 287 2.53 -5.87 -33.49
C GLY A 287 1.83 -5.56 -32.18
N GLU A 288 0.55 -5.92 -32.07
CA GLU A 288 -0.14 -6.01 -30.79
C GLU A 288 0.81 -6.62 -29.74
N MET A 289 0.78 -6.11 -28.51
CA MET A 289 1.46 -6.75 -27.39
C MET A 289 0.92 -8.16 -27.27
N ASP A 290 1.53 -9.11 -28.00
CA ASP A 290 1.36 -10.52 -27.79
C ASP A 290 1.78 -10.74 -26.35
N GLN A 291 0.75 -10.97 -25.54
CA GLN A 291 0.83 -11.29 -24.13
C GLN A 291 1.99 -12.27 -23.94
N ILE A 292 3.02 -11.84 -23.23
CA ILE A 292 4.06 -12.77 -22.77
C ILE A 292 3.33 -13.71 -21.80
N ASN A 293 3.03 -14.92 -22.30
CA ASN A 293 2.24 -16.01 -21.71
C ASN A 293 2.65 -16.41 -20.27
N GLY A 294 2.38 -15.54 -19.31
CA GLY A 294 2.67 -15.75 -17.88
C GLY A 294 2.11 -14.66 -16.96
N TYR A 295 1.93 -13.44 -17.48
CA TYR A 295 1.09 -12.42 -16.83
C TYR A 295 -0.22 -12.32 -17.62
N ARG A 296 -1.23 -13.08 -17.20
CA ARG A 296 -2.61 -12.85 -17.65
C ARG A 296 -3.16 -11.66 -16.88
N GLU A 297 -3.99 -10.84 -17.52
CA GLU A 297 -4.88 -9.95 -16.78
C GLU A 297 -5.66 -10.79 -15.78
N LYS A 298 -5.77 -10.27 -14.55
CA LYS A 298 -6.56 -10.93 -13.51
C LYS A 298 -7.99 -11.06 -14.02
N THR A 299 -8.59 -12.24 -13.87
CA THR A 299 -10.00 -12.40 -14.21
C THR A 299 -10.85 -11.54 -13.26
N PHE A 300 -12.10 -11.27 -13.64
CA PHE A 300 -13.04 -10.55 -12.79
C PHE A 300 -13.15 -11.17 -11.40
N GLU A 301 -13.19 -12.50 -11.32
CA GLU A 301 -13.24 -13.25 -10.06
C GLU A 301 -11.97 -13.08 -9.23
N GLU A 302 -10.80 -13.04 -9.86
CA GLU A 302 -9.53 -12.81 -9.16
C GLU A 302 -9.48 -11.41 -8.53
N VAL A 303 -9.92 -10.38 -9.27
CA VAL A 303 -9.98 -9.00 -8.78
C VAL A 303 -11.01 -8.88 -7.64
N ALA A 304 -12.22 -9.38 -7.84
CA ALA A 304 -13.28 -9.34 -6.85
C ALA A 304 -12.92 -10.11 -5.57
N LEU A 305 -12.24 -11.26 -5.69
CA LEU A 305 -11.80 -12.06 -4.54
C LEU A 305 -10.74 -11.31 -3.74
N GLU A 306 -9.75 -10.73 -4.40
CA GLU A 306 -8.69 -9.97 -3.75
C GLU A 306 -9.24 -8.75 -3.02
N LEU A 307 -10.19 -8.03 -3.64
CA LEU A 307 -10.89 -6.94 -3.01
C LEU A 307 -11.66 -7.39 -1.76
N ALA A 308 -12.42 -8.48 -1.86
CA ALA A 308 -13.18 -9.02 -0.74
C ALA A 308 -12.26 -9.44 0.43
N ARG A 309 -11.10 -10.04 0.13
CA ARG A 309 -10.09 -10.39 1.13
C ARG A 309 -9.52 -9.15 1.82
N ASN A 310 -9.14 -8.15 1.05
CA ASN A 310 -8.58 -6.90 1.57
C ASN A 310 -9.61 -6.15 2.43
N ALA A 311 -10.87 -6.11 1.99
CA ALA A 311 -11.98 -5.53 2.73
C ALA A 311 -12.23 -6.25 4.06
N ALA A 312 -12.28 -7.59 4.04
CA ALA A 312 -12.48 -8.39 5.24
C ALA A 312 -11.35 -8.19 6.27
N VAL A 313 -10.09 -8.21 5.81
CA VAL A 313 -8.92 -7.99 6.68
C VAL A 313 -8.94 -6.56 7.25
N GLY A 314 -9.16 -5.55 6.41
CA GLY A 314 -9.20 -4.16 6.84
C GLY A 314 -10.29 -3.87 7.87
N ALA A 315 -11.48 -4.43 7.68
CA ALA A 315 -12.57 -4.35 8.66
C ALA A 315 -12.23 -5.11 9.94
N GLY A 316 -11.74 -6.34 9.82
CA GLY A 316 -11.40 -7.17 10.97
C GLY A 316 -10.27 -6.60 11.83
N ASP A 317 -9.32 -5.86 11.25
CA ASP A 317 -8.30 -5.12 12.00
C ASP A 317 -8.90 -4.08 12.95
N VAL A 318 -9.85 -3.29 12.45
CA VAL A 318 -10.55 -2.28 13.26
C VAL A 318 -11.42 -2.96 14.32
N LEU A 319 -12.16 -4.01 13.97
CA LEU A 319 -12.92 -4.79 14.95
C LEU A 319 -12.04 -5.32 16.08
N ARG A 320 -10.89 -5.91 15.75
CA ARG A 320 -9.91 -6.43 16.72
C ARG A 320 -9.33 -5.34 17.62
N GLU A 321 -9.09 -4.14 17.09
CA GLU A 321 -8.66 -3.01 17.92
C GLU A 321 -9.75 -2.59 18.91
N LEU A 322 -10.98 -2.45 18.44
CA LEU A 322 -12.14 -2.06 19.26
C LEU A 322 -12.50 -3.12 20.31
N HIS A 323 -12.40 -4.41 19.95
CA HIS A 323 -12.63 -5.51 20.88
C HIS A 323 -11.66 -5.49 22.07
N ARG A 324 -10.44 -4.96 21.90
CA ARG A 324 -9.42 -4.81 22.96
C ARG A 324 -9.62 -3.61 23.89
N LYS A 325 -10.48 -2.64 23.54
CA LYS A 325 -10.77 -1.49 24.43
C LYS A 325 -11.54 -1.94 25.68
N GLU A 326 -11.31 -1.30 26.83
CA GLU A 326 -12.02 -1.65 28.09
C GLU A 326 -13.52 -1.34 28.02
N GLU A 327 -13.89 -0.23 27.39
CA GLU A 327 -15.28 0.18 27.16
C GLU A 327 -15.59 0.12 25.65
N ILE A 328 -16.69 -0.53 25.28
CA ILE A 328 -17.26 -0.50 23.92
C ILE A 328 -18.43 0.48 23.97
N GLU A 329 -18.40 1.52 23.14
CA GLU A 329 -19.56 2.39 22.95
C GLU A 329 -20.67 1.62 22.23
N ILE A 330 -21.83 1.52 22.88
CA ILE A 330 -23.03 0.85 22.34
C ILE A 330 -24.05 1.92 22.00
N PHE A 331 -24.53 1.93 20.77
CA PHE A 331 -25.62 2.79 20.31
C PHE A 331 -26.91 1.95 20.22
N GLU A 332 -28.03 2.47 20.72
CA GLU A 332 -29.34 1.81 20.60
C GLU A 332 -30.03 2.26 19.29
N LYS A 333 -30.37 1.33 18.38
CA LYS A 333 -31.27 1.59 17.25
C LYS A 333 -32.74 1.56 17.70
N ALA A 334 -33.63 2.19 16.92
CA ALA A 334 -35.06 2.33 17.20
C ALA A 334 -35.89 1.02 17.26
N LYS A 335 -35.25 -0.16 17.11
CA LYS A 335 -35.87 -1.49 17.07
C LYS A 335 -35.34 -2.49 18.13
N GLU A 336 -34.73 -2.01 19.23
CA GLU A 336 -34.11 -2.84 20.29
C GLU A 336 -32.81 -3.59 19.87
N GLU A 337 -32.27 -3.33 18.68
CA GLU A 337 -30.94 -3.80 18.27
C GLU A 337 -29.84 -2.84 18.73
N LYS A 338 -28.76 -3.41 19.27
CA LYS A 338 -27.56 -2.69 19.70
C LYS A 338 -26.56 -2.65 18.55
N VAL A 339 -26.29 -1.47 18.03
CA VAL A 339 -25.24 -1.26 17.01
C VAL A 339 -24.04 -0.63 17.69
N THR A 340 -22.84 -1.10 17.39
CA THR A 340 -21.61 -0.60 17.99
C THR A 340 -20.88 0.35 17.04
N GLU A 341 -19.95 1.16 17.57
CA GLU A 341 -18.96 1.89 16.75
C GLU A 341 -18.25 0.94 15.76
N ALA A 342 -18.11 -0.33 16.15
CA ALA A 342 -17.43 -1.35 15.37
C ALA A 342 -18.18 -1.72 14.09
N ASP A 343 -19.51 -1.88 14.15
CA ASP A 343 -20.37 -2.17 12.99
C ASP A 343 -20.24 -1.07 11.93
N TYR A 344 -20.36 0.19 12.34
CA TYR A 344 -20.27 1.34 11.42
C TYR A 344 -18.89 1.46 10.76
N LEU A 345 -17.82 1.32 11.54
CA LEU A 345 -16.45 1.46 11.01
C LEU A 345 -16.08 0.31 10.07
N SER A 346 -16.44 -0.93 10.43
CA SER A 346 -16.19 -2.11 9.60
C SER A 346 -17.01 -2.06 8.30
N GLU A 347 -18.29 -1.69 8.36
CA GLU A 347 -19.13 -1.48 7.19
C GLU A 347 -18.56 -0.42 6.25
N ASN A 348 -18.18 0.74 6.78
CA ASN A 348 -17.67 1.84 5.99
C ASN A 348 -16.39 1.44 5.23
N ILE A 349 -15.51 0.65 5.85
CA ILE A 349 -14.30 0.11 5.19
C ILE A 349 -14.68 -0.79 4.02
N ILE A 350 -15.59 -1.74 4.25
CA ILE A 350 -15.97 -2.74 3.25
C ILE A 350 -16.67 -2.07 2.08
N THR A 351 -17.70 -1.27 2.36
CA THR A 351 -18.49 -0.56 1.35
C THR A 351 -17.65 0.43 0.55
N SER A 352 -16.76 1.19 1.20
CA SER A 352 -15.85 2.13 0.51
C SER A 352 -14.85 1.45 -0.41
N LEU A 353 -14.41 0.22 -0.09
CA LEU A 353 -13.53 -0.55 -0.97
C LEU A 353 -14.32 -1.11 -2.16
N ILE A 354 -15.47 -1.73 -1.91
CA ILE A 354 -16.34 -2.27 -2.96
C ILE A 354 -16.75 -1.18 -3.94
N ARG A 355 -17.20 -0.01 -3.46
CA ARG A 355 -17.64 1.10 -4.31
C ARG A 355 -16.53 1.69 -5.17
N SER A 356 -15.29 1.63 -4.68
CA SER A 356 -14.11 2.14 -5.39
C SER A 356 -13.80 1.33 -6.64
N GLU A 357 -13.96 0.01 -6.57
CA GLU A 357 -13.63 -0.91 -7.67
C GLU A 357 -14.85 -1.25 -8.52
N PHE A 358 -16.03 -1.34 -7.89
CA PHE A 358 -17.27 -1.79 -8.48
C PHE A 358 -18.41 -0.80 -8.19
N PRO A 359 -18.36 0.44 -8.73
CA PRO A 359 -19.36 1.47 -8.45
C PRO A 359 -20.78 1.06 -8.85
N ASP A 360 -20.92 0.27 -9.92
CA ASP A 360 -22.19 -0.17 -10.49
C ASP A 360 -22.77 -1.45 -9.85
N HIS A 361 -22.11 -2.04 -8.84
CA HIS A 361 -22.65 -3.23 -8.16
C HIS A 361 -23.62 -2.82 -7.05
N ASP A 362 -24.64 -3.64 -6.81
CA ASP A 362 -25.52 -3.46 -5.64
C ASP A 362 -24.77 -3.88 -4.36
N ILE A 363 -25.10 -3.25 -3.23
CA ILE A 363 -24.63 -3.66 -1.91
C ILE A 363 -25.85 -3.89 -1.01
N ILE A 364 -25.86 -5.04 -0.34
CA ILE A 364 -26.75 -5.37 0.77
C ILE A 364 -25.85 -5.55 2.00
N SER A 365 -26.11 -4.77 3.03
CA SER A 365 -25.45 -4.87 4.32
C SER A 365 -26.51 -5.12 5.39
N GLU A 366 -26.13 -5.76 6.50
CA GLU A 366 -26.96 -5.80 7.71
C GLU A 366 -27.30 -4.38 8.20
N GLU A 367 -26.35 -3.45 8.07
CA GLU A 367 -26.42 -2.15 8.74
C GLU A 367 -27.00 -1.00 7.87
N THR A 368 -26.92 -1.12 6.54
CA THR A 368 -27.47 -0.14 5.57
C THR A 368 -28.77 -0.59 4.89
N VAL A 369 -29.40 0.37 4.22
CA VAL A 369 -30.58 0.12 3.38
C VAL A 369 -30.18 -0.71 2.17
N TRP A 370 -31.01 -1.71 1.88
CA TRP A 370 -30.88 -2.56 0.71
C TRP A 370 -30.93 -1.73 -0.58
N GLU A 371 -29.90 -1.89 -1.41
CA GLU A 371 -29.88 -1.33 -2.76
C GLU A 371 -30.35 -2.37 -3.77
N ASP A 372 -31.26 -1.94 -4.64
CA ASP A 372 -31.77 -2.74 -5.74
C ASP A 372 -31.80 -1.91 -7.03
N ASN A 373 -30.60 -1.59 -7.55
CA ASN A 373 -30.44 -0.89 -8.82
C ASN A 373 -30.49 -1.85 -10.02
N ASN A 374 -30.97 -3.09 -9.79
CA ASN A 374 -31.06 -4.15 -10.78
C ASN A 374 -29.69 -4.51 -11.40
N SER A 375 -28.63 -4.43 -10.59
CA SER A 375 -27.29 -4.83 -11.01
C SER A 375 -27.19 -6.36 -11.12
N LYS A 376 -26.42 -6.85 -12.09
CA LYS A 376 -26.14 -8.30 -12.23
C LYS A 376 -25.38 -8.83 -11.00
N TYR A 377 -24.54 -7.97 -10.43
CA TYR A 377 -23.66 -8.30 -9.33
C TYR A 377 -24.06 -7.58 -8.06
N ARG A 378 -24.10 -8.34 -6.97
CA ARG A 378 -24.56 -7.85 -5.67
C ARG A 378 -23.66 -8.34 -4.55
N TRP A 379 -23.09 -7.40 -3.82
CA TRP A 379 -22.33 -7.69 -2.62
C TRP A 379 -23.28 -7.84 -1.44
N VAL A 380 -23.14 -8.93 -0.69
CA VAL A 380 -23.89 -9.18 0.54
C VAL A 380 -22.89 -9.26 1.67
N ILE A 381 -22.99 -8.33 2.62
CA ILE A 381 -21.98 -8.12 3.65
C ILE A 381 -22.61 -8.17 5.04
N ASP A 382 -21.96 -8.88 5.94
CA ASP A 382 -22.14 -8.74 7.37
C ASP A 382 -20.79 -8.23 7.92
N PRO A 383 -20.73 -6.94 8.30
CA PRO A 383 -19.49 -6.32 8.74
C PRO A 383 -19.03 -6.86 10.11
N LEU A 384 -19.92 -7.45 10.93
CA LEU A 384 -19.64 -8.02 12.24
C LEU A 384 -20.62 -9.16 12.58
N ASP A 385 -20.44 -10.33 11.97
CA ASP A 385 -21.22 -11.51 12.35
C ASP A 385 -20.82 -11.97 13.75
N GLY A 386 -21.81 -12.06 14.64
CA GLY A 386 -21.62 -12.34 16.05
C GLY A 386 -21.47 -11.09 16.93
N THR A 387 -22.17 -9.99 16.62
CA THR A 387 -22.26 -8.77 17.45
C THR A 387 -22.52 -9.08 18.94
N GLY A 388 -23.37 -10.08 19.22
CA GLY A 388 -23.59 -10.56 20.58
C GLY A 388 -22.31 -11.06 21.27
N ASN A 389 -21.44 -11.78 20.56
CA ASN A 389 -20.13 -12.18 21.08
C ASN A 389 -19.20 -10.99 21.28
N PHE A 390 -19.16 -10.09 20.30
CA PHE A 390 -18.31 -8.90 20.33
C PHE A 390 -18.59 -8.03 21.57
N ILE A 391 -19.87 -7.73 21.83
CA ILE A 391 -20.31 -6.93 22.98
C ILE A 391 -19.92 -7.60 24.31
N HIS A 392 -19.94 -8.93 24.37
CA HIS A 392 -19.63 -9.70 25.58
C HIS A 392 -18.16 -10.13 25.68
N LYS A 393 -17.27 -9.54 24.87
CA LYS A 393 -15.83 -9.84 24.85
C LYS A 393 -15.48 -11.29 24.50
N ASN A 394 -16.34 -11.97 23.74
CA ASN A 394 -16.09 -13.31 23.24
C ASN A 394 -15.42 -13.21 21.85
N PRO A 395 -14.25 -13.86 21.64
CA PRO A 395 -13.46 -13.70 20.42
C PRO A 395 -14.07 -14.36 19.16
N ASN A 396 -15.24 -15.02 19.28
CA ASN A 396 -15.89 -15.73 18.18
C ASN A 396 -16.81 -14.80 17.37
N TYR A 397 -16.22 -13.86 16.64
CA TYR A 397 -16.92 -13.01 15.67
C TYR A 397 -16.15 -12.97 14.36
N SER A 398 -16.82 -12.60 13.27
CA SER A 398 -16.20 -12.59 11.94
C SER A 398 -16.72 -11.48 11.04
N VAL A 399 -15.97 -11.18 10.00
CA VAL A 399 -16.46 -10.40 8.85
C VAL A 399 -16.88 -11.37 7.76
N SER A 400 -18.10 -11.23 7.22
CA SER A 400 -18.63 -12.06 6.13
C SER A 400 -18.91 -11.20 4.90
N ILE A 401 -18.34 -11.58 3.75
CA ILE A 401 -18.51 -10.87 2.48
C ILE A 401 -18.78 -11.90 1.39
N ALA A 402 -19.89 -11.74 0.68
CA ALA A 402 -20.22 -12.52 -0.51
C ALA A 402 -20.45 -11.61 -1.72
N LEU A 403 -20.05 -12.06 -2.90
CA LEU A 403 -20.49 -11.51 -4.18
C LEU A 403 -21.43 -12.51 -4.83
N LEU A 404 -22.61 -12.05 -5.21
CA LEU A 404 -23.58 -12.83 -5.96
C LEU A 404 -23.59 -12.40 -7.43
N GLU A 405 -23.84 -13.37 -8.31
CA GLU A 405 -24.24 -13.15 -9.69
C GLU A 405 -25.67 -13.68 -9.85
N GLU A 406 -26.63 -12.81 -10.18
CA GLU A 406 -28.06 -13.17 -10.33
C GLU A 406 -28.66 -13.94 -9.12
N ASN A 407 -28.18 -13.63 -7.91
CA ASN A 407 -28.52 -14.25 -6.61
C ASN A 407 -27.81 -15.58 -6.27
N ASP A 408 -26.93 -16.09 -7.14
CA ASP A 408 -26.10 -17.26 -6.80
C ASP A 408 -24.71 -16.80 -6.32
N PRO A 409 -24.21 -17.30 -5.17
CA PRO A 409 -22.88 -16.94 -4.68
C PRO A 409 -21.76 -17.27 -5.67
N LEU A 410 -21.03 -16.24 -6.09
CA LEU A 410 -19.87 -16.31 -6.95
C LEU A 410 -18.57 -16.30 -6.14
N ILE A 411 -18.45 -15.40 -5.17
CA ILE A 411 -17.29 -15.26 -4.26
C ILE A 411 -17.80 -15.21 -2.81
N GLY A 412 -17.03 -15.78 -1.90
CA GLY A 412 -17.32 -15.77 -0.46
C GLY A 412 -16.04 -15.67 0.33
N VAL A 413 -15.99 -14.74 1.28
CA VAL A 413 -14.88 -14.49 2.19
C VAL A 413 -15.43 -14.39 3.61
N ILE A 414 -14.79 -15.11 4.53
CA ILE A 414 -15.09 -15.05 5.97
C ILE A 414 -13.77 -14.86 6.69
N TYR A 415 -13.64 -13.79 7.47
CA TYR A 415 -12.43 -13.51 8.23
C TYR A 415 -12.72 -13.54 9.73
N ILE A 416 -11.95 -14.35 10.47
CA ILE A 416 -12.02 -14.45 11.94
C ILE A 416 -10.82 -13.69 12.53
N PRO A 417 -11.00 -12.44 13.03
CA PRO A 417 -9.87 -11.55 13.31
C PRO A 417 -8.98 -11.98 14.48
N GLU A 418 -9.56 -12.60 15.51
CA GLU A 418 -8.86 -12.96 16.75
C GLU A 418 -7.87 -14.11 16.58
N ILE A 419 -8.05 -14.94 15.55
CA ILE A 419 -7.15 -16.06 15.23
C ILE A 419 -6.50 -15.94 13.85
N ASP A 420 -6.67 -14.80 13.19
CA ASP A 420 -6.10 -14.49 11.87
C ASP A 420 -6.38 -15.59 10.84
N GLN A 421 -7.65 -15.99 10.73
CA GLN A 421 -8.09 -17.00 9.76
C GLN A 421 -9.00 -16.39 8.71
N LEU A 422 -8.49 -16.32 7.49
CA LEU A 422 -9.18 -15.85 6.30
C LEU A 422 -9.60 -17.04 5.46
N TYR A 423 -10.89 -17.30 5.45
CA TYR A 423 -11.51 -18.29 4.58
C TYR A 423 -11.96 -17.62 3.29
N SER A 424 -11.85 -18.34 2.18
CA SER A 424 -12.26 -17.83 0.87
C SER A 424 -12.70 -18.94 -0.08
N ALA A 425 -13.66 -18.66 -0.96
CA ALA A 425 -14.08 -19.56 -2.03
C ALA A 425 -14.52 -18.78 -3.27
N VAL A 426 -14.32 -19.39 -4.43
CA VAL A 426 -14.86 -18.96 -5.73
C VAL A 426 -15.69 -20.11 -6.29
N ARG A 427 -16.86 -19.83 -6.85
CA ARG A 427 -17.76 -20.83 -7.41
C ARG A 427 -17.04 -21.65 -8.48
N GLY A 428 -17.07 -22.98 -8.32
CA GLY A 428 -16.38 -23.92 -9.21
C GLY A 428 -14.92 -24.22 -8.83
N GLU A 429 -14.36 -23.51 -7.86
CA GLU A 429 -13.01 -23.74 -7.32
C GLU A 429 -13.05 -24.37 -5.92
N ASN A 430 -11.87 -24.66 -5.35
CA ASN A 430 -11.76 -25.18 -3.98
C ASN A 430 -11.90 -24.05 -2.96
N ALA A 431 -12.53 -24.35 -1.82
CA ALA A 431 -12.47 -23.46 -0.66
C ALA A 431 -11.05 -23.49 -0.06
N MET A 432 -10.64 -22.37 0.54
CA MET A 432 -9.31 -22.19 1.14
C MET A 432 -9.40 -21.51 2.51
N VAL A 433 -8.44 -21.79 3.39
CA VAL A 433 -8.14 -21.02 4.61
C VAL A 433 -6.67 -20.60 4.60
N ASN A 434 -6.39 -19.29 4.71
CA ASN A 434 -5.05 -18.72 4.63
C ASN A 434 -4.23 -19.26 3.44
N GLY A 435 -4.90 -19.41 2.28
CA GLY A 435 -4.31 -19.94 1.03
C GLY A 435 -4.19 -21.47 0.95
N ASN A 436 -4.51 -22.22 2.00
CA ASN A 436 -4.49 -23.69 1.98
C ASN A 436 -5.87 -24.25 1.64
N VAL A 437 -5.94 -25.21 0.72
CA VAL A 437 -7.19 -25.87 0.34
C VAL A 437 -7.82 -26.61 1.54
N ILE A 438 -9.12 -26.42 1.73
CA ILE A 438 -9.91 -27.09 2.76
C ILE A 438 -10.99 -27.99 2.15
N LYS A 439 -11.42 -29.00 2.91
CA LYS A 439 -12.47 -29.95 2.53
C LYS A 439 -13.29 -30.34 3.75
N THR A 440 -14.54 -30.72 3.51
CA THR A 440 -15.38 -31.35 4.52
C THR A 440 -14.84 -32.73 4.92
N THR A 441 -15.35 -33.25 6.03
CA THR A 441 -15.03 -34.60 6.50
C THR A 441 -15.80 -35.67 5.71
N ASN A 442 -15.35 -36.92 5.81
CA ASN A 442 -16.00 -38.09 5.22
C ASN A 442 -16.57 -39.04 6.29
N ARG A 443 -16.96 -38.52 7.47
CA ARG A 443 -17.50 -39.34 8.55
C ARG A 443 -18.91 -39.82 8.19
N GLU A 444 -19.12 -41.13 8.25
CA GLU A 444 -20.41 -41.75 7.92
C GLU A 444 -21.30 -42.00 9.17
N GLU A 445 -20.69 -42.07 10.35
CA GLU A 445 -21.40 -42.40 11.58
C GLU A 445 -21.64 -41.18 12.48
N ILE A 446 -22.92 -40.88 12.75
CA ILE A 446 -23.33 -39.72 13.56
C ILE A 446 -22.70 -39.69 14.97
N ARG A 447 -22.41 -40.87 15.54
CA ARG A 447 -21.77 -41.00 16.86
C ARG A 447 -20.33 -40.51 16.91
N GLU A 448 -19.67 -40.41 15.76
CA GLU A 448 -18.31 -39.90 15.62
C GLU A 448 -18.28 -38.42 15.23
N SER A 449 -19.44 -37.83 14.93
CA SER A 449 -19.58 -36.49 14.40
C SER A 449 -19.50 -35.41 15.49
N MET A 450 -18.79 -34.34 15.19
CA MET A 450 -18.83 -33.08 15.92
C MET A 450 -19.81 -32.14 15.22
N LEU A 451 -20.74 -31.56 15.98
CA LEU A 451 -21.73 -30.64 15.41
C LEU A 451 -21.59 -29.23 15.98
N ILE A 452 -22.10 -28.28 15.21
CA ILE A 452 -22.22 -26.89 15.61
C ILE A 452 -23.69 -26.48 15.46
N THR A 453 -24.20 -25.75 16.45
CA THR A 453 -25.55 -25.16 16.42
C THR A 453 -25.46 -23.65 16.51
N GLY A 454 -26.33 -22.99 15.75
CA GLY A 454 -26.60 -21.56 15.86
C GLY A 454 -27.84 -21.26 16.70
N HIS A 455 -28.68 -20.33 16.23
CA HIS A 455 -30.03 -20.11 16.78
C HIS A 455 -30.91 -21.36 16.60
N ASP A 456 -31.37 -21.99 17.70
CA ASP A 456 -32.34 -23.11 17.74
C ASP A 456 -33.45 -22.76 18.74
N PRO A 457 -34.55 -22.10 18.29
CA PRO A 457 -35.51 -21.48 19.20
C PRO A 457 -36.27 -22.51 20.05
N LYS A 458 -36.41 -23.76 19.57
CA LYS A 458 -37.10 -24.84 20.28
C LYS A 458 -36.15 -25.84 20.94
N GLY A 459 -34.87 -25.81 20.61
CA GLY A 459 -33.88 -26.78 21.11
C GLY A 459 -34.15 -28.22 20.68
N GLU A 460 -34.99 -28.44 19.66
CA GLU A 460 -35.48 -29.78 19.27
C GLU A 460 -34.35 -30.62 18.67
N LEU A 461 -33.55 -30.04 17.77
CA LEU A 461 -32.41 -30.73 17.19
C LEU A 461 -31.29 -30.90 18.21
N LEU A 462 -31.01 -29.88 19.01
CA LEU A 462 -30.02 -29.99 20.08
C LEU A 462 -30.35 -31.14 21.04
N SER A 463 -31.58 -31.20 21.54
CA SER A 463 -32.00 -32.21 22.52
C SER A 463 -32.01 -33.63 21.96
N SER A 464 -32.32 -33.78 20.66
CA SER A 464 -32.38 -35.09 20.00
C SER A 464 -31.01 -35.60 19.54
N LEU A 465 -30.10 -34.70 19.12
CA LEU A 465 -28.79 -35.05 18.59
C LEU A 465 -27.73 -35.18 19.67
N TYR A 466 -27.76 -34.34 20.71
CA TYR A 466 -26.72 -34.32 21.77
C TYR A 466 -26.41 -35.70 22.38
N PRO A 467 -27.40 -36.60 22.64
CA PRO A 467 -27.11 -37.92 23.22
C PRO A 467 -26.41 -38.91 22.28
N VAL A 468 -26.41 -38.66 20.97
CA VAL A 468 -25.99 -39.64 19.95
C VAL A 468 -24.78 -39.19 19.11
N VAL A 469 -24.10 -38.12 19.54
CA VAL A 469 -22.99 -37.46 18.81
C VAL A 469 -21.77 -37.30 19.72
N LYS A 470 -20.59 -37.02 19.16
CA LYS A 470 -19.37 -36.77 19.96
C LYS A 470 -19.47 -35.48 20.78
N GLY A 471 -20.14 -34.48 20.25
CA GLY A 471 -20.39 -33.23 20.96
C GLY A 471 -21.01 -32.17 20.06
N VAL A 472 -21.63 -31.20 20.71
CA VAL A 472 -22.19 -30.01 20.07
C VAL A 472 -21.46 -28.76 20.58
N ARG A 473 -21.23 -27.77 19.72
CA ARG A 473 -20.69 -26.44 20.06
C ARG A 473 -21.66 -25.36 19.58
N ARG A 474 -21.62 -24.19 20.22
CA ARG A 474 -22.34 -22.99 19.78
C ARG A 474 -21.36 -21.83 19.82
N TYR A 475 -20.89 -21.39 18.66
CA TYR A 475 -19.91 -20.31 18.57
C TYR A 475 -20.57 -18.94 18.59
N GLY A 476 -21.79 -18.80 18.08
CA GLY A 476 -22.56 -17.54 18.11
C GLY A 476 -22.32 -16.62 16.91
N SER A 477 -21.76 -17.14 15.82
CA SER A 477 -21.64 -16.51 14.51
C SER A 477 -21.95 -17.56 13.45
N ALA A 478 -22.89 -17.28 12.55
CA ALA A 478 -23.32 -18.21 11.52
C ALA A 478 -22.23 -18.46 10.48
N ALA A 479 -21.50 -17.41 10.11
CA ALA A 479 -20.38 -17.47 9.18
C ALA A 479 -19.24 -18.35 9.74
N ILE A 480 -18.87 -18.21 11.03
CA ILE A 480 -17.88 -19.09 11.68
C ILE A 480 -18.36 -20.55 11.67
N ASN A 481 -19.65 -20.80 11.97
CA ASN A 481 -20.19 -22.16 11.97
C ASN A 481 -19.99 -22.82 10.59
N LEU A 482 -20.33 -22.12 9.51
CA LEU A 482 -20.19 -22.61 8.14
C LEU A 482 -18.72 -22.73 7.69
N ALA A 483 -17.84 -21.81 8.10
CA ALA A 483 -16.40 -21.88 7.83
C ALA A 483 -15.77 -23.13 8.47
N TYR A 484 -16.15 -23.44 9.72
CA TYR A 484 -15.69 -24.63 10.43
C TYR A 484 -16.24 -25.93 9.86
N LEU A 485 -17.46 -25.92 9.32
CA LEU A 485 -17.98 -27.06 8.53
C LEU A 485 -17.16 -27.25 7.26
N ALA A 486 -16.89 -26.17 6.51
CA ALA A 486 -16.13 -26.21 5.27
C ALA A 486 -14.70 -26.72 5.46
N CYS A 487 -14.06 -26.45 6.62
CA CYS A 487 -12.73 -26.98 6.92
C CYS A 487 -12.70 -28.33 7.67
N GLY A 488 -13.86 -28.96 7.88
CA GLY A 488 -13.94 -30.27 8.53
C GLY A 488 -13.70 -30.25 10.05
N SER A 489 -13.73 -29.08 10.66
CA SER A 489 -13.74 -28.91 12.12
C SER A 489 -15.08 -29.35 12.73
N ALA A 490 -16.15 -29.29 11.93
CA ALA A 490 -17.45 -29.88 12.22
C ALA A 490 -17.96 -30.72 11.05
N ASP A 491 -18.90 -31.61 11.34
CA ASP A 491 -19.54 -32.50 10.36
C ASP A 491 -20.94 -32.02 9.97
N ILE A 492 -21.64 -31.36 10.90
CA ILE A 492 -23.00 -30.87 10.70
C ILE A 492 -23.16 -29.52 11.40
N VAL A 493 -23.74 -28.56 10.69
CA VAL A 493 -24.20 -27.26 11.23
C VAL A 493 -25.70 -27.18 11.06
N TRP A 494 -26.40 -26.61 12.05
CA TRP A 494 -27.79 -26.21 11.86
C TRP A 494 -28.07 -24.86 12.51
N GLU A 495 -28.92 -24.07 11.85
CA GLU A 495 -29.32 -22.73 12.28
C GLU A 495 -30.69 -22.39 11.69
N TRP A 496 -31.49 -21.63 12.43
CA TRP A 496 -32.79 -21.13 12.00
C TRP A 496 -32.77 -19.61 11.92
N ASP A 497 -33.70 -19.06 11.12
CA ASP A 497 -33.98 -17.61 11.04
C ASP A 497 -32.73 -16.77 10.69
N THR A 498 -31.86 -17.30 9.83
CA THR A 498 -30.66 -16.60 9.32
C THR A 498 -31.02 -15.60 8.24
N ASN A 499 -30.33 -14.47 8.21
CA ASN A 499 -30.38 -13.54 7.09
C ASN A 499 -29.41 -13.95 5.99
N PRO A 500 -29.60 -13.47 4.74
CA PRO A 500 -28.70 -13.79 3.65
C PRO A 500 -27.24 -13.38 3.87
N TRP A 501 -26.97 -12.27 4.58
CA TRP A 501 -25.62 -11.79 4.87
C TRP A 501 -24.84 -12.70 5.83
N ASP A 502 -25.55 -13.34 6.76
CA ASP A 502 -24.98 -14.29 7.72
C ASP A 502 -24.43 -15.56 7.04
N VAL A 503 -25.06 -15.99 5.93
CA VAL A 503 -24.85 -17.33 5.36
C VAL A 503 -24.34 -17.36 3.93
N ALA A 504 -24.49 -16.31 3.12
CA ALA A 504 -24.15 -16.36 1.69
C ALA A 504 -22.70 -16.78 1.43
N ALA A 505 -21.73 -16.18 2.14
CA ALA A 505 -20.32 -16.52 2.01
C ALA A 505 -20.05 -17.97 2.48
N GLY A 506 -20.63 -18.36 3.61
CA GLY A 506 -20.46 -19.68 4.20
C GLY A 506 -21.06 -20.82 3.35
N ILE A 507 -22.21 -20.59 2.73
CA ILE A 507 -22.85 -21.55 1.82
C ILE A 507 -21.94 -21.85 0.64
N LEU A 508 -21.36 -20.81 0.02
CA LEU A 508 -20.42 -21.00 -1.08
C LEU A 508 -19.21 -21.81 -0.63
N MET A 509 -18.64 -21.49 0.54
CA MET A 509 -17.51 -22.24 1.08
C MET A 509 -17.82 -23.70 1.31
N VAL A 510 -18.97 -24.00 1.91
CA VAL A 510 -19.39 -25.38 2.14
C VAL A 510 -19.55 -26.12 0.82
N LYS A 511 -20.18 -25.51 -0.19
CA LYS A 511 -20.31 -26.11 -1.54
C LYS A 511 -18.93 -26.37 -2.17
N CYS A 512 -18.02 -25.40 -2.15
CA CYS A 512 -16.66 -25.52 -2.70
C CYS A 512 -15.77 -26.50 -1.92
N ALA A 513 -16.04 -26.74 -0.64
CA ALA A 513 -15.37 -27.74 0.18
C ALA A 513 -15.91 -29.18 0.00
N GLY A 514 -16.98 -29.36 -0.79
CA GLY A 514 -17.64 -30.64 -1.05
C GLY A 514 -18.77 -30.98 -0.08
N GLY A 515 -19.26 -30.01 0.69
CA GLY A 515 -20.42 -30.14 1.56
C GLY A 515 -21.75 -29.86 0.85
N ARG A 516 -22.84 -29.99 1.60
CA ARG A 516 -24.21 -29.75 1.11
C ARG A 516 -24.98 -28.90 2.12
N VAL A 517 -25.77 -27.95 1.60
CA VAL A 517 -26.65 -27.10 2.40
C VAL A 517 -28.09 -27.37 1.99
N THR A 518 -28.96 -27.63 2.97
CA THR A 518 -30.38 -27.96 2.74
C THR A 518 -31.27 -27.31 3.77
N LYS A 519 -32.55 -27.15 3.41
CA LYS A 519 -33.63 -26.89 4.36
C LYS A 519 -33.88 -28.12 5.23
N LYS A 520 -34.63 -27.97 6.33
CA LYS A 520 -34.99 -29.07 7.26
C LYS A 520 -35.70 -30.24 6.56
N ASN A 521 -36.45 -29.98 5.49
CA ASN A 521 -37.15 -31.00 4.69
C ASN A 521 -36.25 -31.72 3.68
N GLY A 522 -34.96 -31.36 3.61
CA GLY A 522 -33.98 -31.96 2.68
C GLY A 522 -33.93 -31.32 1.30
N GLU A 523 -34.79 -30.34 1.01
CA GLU A 523 -34.72 -29.54 -0.22
C GLU A 523 -33.46 -28.65 -0.21
N GLU A 524 -33.00 -28.27 -1.41
CA GLU A 524 -31.86 -27.36 -1.53
C GLU A 524 -32.17 -26.02 -0.86
N TYR A 525 -31.18 -25.50 -0.13
CA TYR A 525 -31.25 -24.17 0.43
C TYR A 525 -30.91 -23.15 -0.66
N ILE A 526 -31.84 -22.23 -0.92
CA ILE A 526 -31.68 -21.12 -1.86
C ILE A 526 -31.75 -19.85 -1.03
N LEU A 527 -30.81 -18.93 -1.23
CA LEU A 527 -30.83 -17.61 -0.61
C LEU A 527 -32.10 -16.89 -1.03
N ASP A 528 -32.89 -16.45 -0.06
CA ASP A 528 -34.08 -15.63 -0.30
C ASP A 528 -33.80 -14.19 0.12
N PHE A 529 -33.97 -13.27 -0.82
CA PHE A 529 -33.75 -11.84 -0.65
C PHE A 529 -35.08 -11.06 -0.51
N LYS A 530 -36.20 -11.77 -0.33
CA LYS A 530 -37.51 -11.15 -0.16
C LYS A 530 -37.66 -10.55 1.23
N ILE A 531 -38.06 -9.28 1.24
CA ILE A 531 -38.53 -8.55 2.41
C ILE A 531 -40.00 -8.94 2.62
N ASP A 532 -40.33 -9.54 3.76
CA ASP A 532 -41.71 -9.57 4.29
C ASP A 532 -41.96 -8.34 5.19
#